data_AF-A0A6H9Y3N6-F1
#
_entry.id   AF-A0A6H9Y3N6-F1
#
_cell.length_a   1.000
_cell.length_b   1.000
_cell.length_c   1.000
_cell.angle_alpha   90.00
_cell.angle_beta   90.00
_cell.angle_gamma   90.00
#
_symmetry.space_group_name_H-M   'P 1'
#
loop_
_entity.id
_entity.type
_entity.pdbx_description
1 polymer ?
#
loop_
_entity_poly.entity_id
_entity_poly.type
_entity_poly.pdbx_seq_one_letter_code
_entity_poly.pdbx_strand_id
1 'polypeptide(L)'
;MSQEWFDAARAGNAAALKSQLDAGADHAAADEAGETALMLAAHHGHLAAVLTLIAAGADVNAASPQGWTAVAKAAYNGETERGYVEVVEALHKAGANLDARIFFGITPLMLAAGGGDATVVEWLINNGADVLAANEGGRTARMMANDRFYVDVINLLTEAERQLGVTEEGTCSSTKSVVKPQVVNLMKPTSH
;
A
#
# COMPACT_ATOMS: atom_id res chain seq x y z
N MET A 1 3.82 -19.31 -17.81
CA MET A 1 2.47 -19.23 -17.22
C MET A 1 1.49 -18.75 -18.28
N SER A 2 0.21 -19.14 -18.24
CA SER A 2 -0.75 -18.73 -19.28
C SER A 2 -1.18 -17.26 -19.09
N GLN A 3 -1.53 -16.58 -20.19
CA GLN A 3 -2.14 -15.24 -20.14
C GLN A 3 -3.41 -15.24 -19.26
N GLU A 4 -4.16 -16.34 -19.31
CA GLU A 4 -5.37 -16.56 -18.51
C GLU A 4 -5.15 -16.48 -17.00
N TRP A 5 -3.96 -16.85 -16.48
CA TRP A 5 -3.61 -16.74 -15.06
C TRP A 5 -3.59 -15.28 -14.61
N PHE A 6 -2.89 -14.44 -15.37
CA PHE A 6 -2.77 -13.02 -15.06
C PHE A 6 -4.08 -12.27 -15.33
N ASP A 7 -4.83 -12.66 -16.36
CA ASP A 7 -6.15 -12.09 -16.63
C ASP A 7 -7.16 -12.45 -15.52
N ALA A 8 -7.13 -13.67 -14.99
CA ALA A 8 -7.95 -14.06 -13.84
C ALA A 8 -7.61 -13.23 -12.59
N ALA A 9 -6.33 -12.91 -12.37
CA ALA A 9 -5.90 -12.04 -11.28
C ALA A 9 -6.40 -10.59 -11.45
N ARG A 10 -6.24 -10.03 -12.66
CA ARG A 10 -6.71 -8.67 -12.98
C ARG A 10 -8.22 -8.52 -12.91
N ALA A 11 -8.97 -9.58 -13.25
CA ALA A 11 -10.43 -9.61 -13.17
C ALA A 11 -10.96 -10.00 -11.77
N GLY A 12 -10.08 -10.37 -10.83
CA GLY A 12 -10.47 -10.81 -9.49
C GLY A 12 -11.20 -12.15 -9.46
N ASN A 13 -11.04 -12.99 -10.48
CA ASN A 13 -11.70 -14.29 -10.58
C ASN A 13 -11.03 -15.33 -9.67
N ALA A 14 -11.33 -15.24 -8.37
CA ALA A 14 -10.80 -16.13 -7.35
C ALA A 14 -11.09 -17.62 -7.62
N ALA A 15 -12.22 -17.94 -8.25
CA ALA A 15 -12.57 -19.32 -8.60
C ALA A 15 -11.66 -19.88 -9.69
N ALA A 16 -11.38 -19.10 -10.74
CA ALA A 16 -10.44 -19.49 -11.79
C ALA A 16 -9.01 -19.63 -11.25
N LEU A 17 -8.56 -18.67 -10.44
CA LEU A 17 -7.25 -18.74 -9.78
C LEU A 17 -7.13 -20.00 -8.93
N LYS A 18 -8.14 -20.28 -8.09
CA LYS A 18 -8.17 -21.50 -7.27
C LYS A 18 -8.10 -22.76 -8.11
N SER A 19 -8.91 -22.86 -9.17
CA SER A 19 -8.90 -24.03 -10.06
C SER A 19 -7.54 -24.22 -10.75
N GLN A 20 -6.87 -23.14 -11.13
CA GLN A 20 -5.55 -23.20 -11.77
C GLN A 20 -4.46 -23.60 -10.77
N LEU A 21 -4.54 -23.09 -9.52
CA LEU A 21 -3.67 -23.51 -8.42
C LEU A 21 -3.83 -24.99 -8.08
N ASP A 22 -5.08 -25.47 -8.00
CA ASP A 22 -5.39 -26.88 -7.77
C ASP A 22 -4.86 -27.78 -8.92
N ALA A 23 -4.75 -27.22 -10.13
CA ALA A 23 -4.12 -27.87 -11.28
C ALA A 23 -2.58 -27.76 -11.34
N GLY A 24 -1.97 -27.15 -10.32
CA GLY A 24 -0.51 -27.00 -10.20
C GLY A 24 0.07 -25.74 -10.84
N ALA A 25 -0.73 -24.69 -11.03
CA ALA A 25 -0.20 -23.39 -11.46
C ALA A 25 0.81 -22.85 -10.44
N ASP A 26 1.94 -22.35 -10.96
CA ASP A 26 2.97 -21.68 -10.17
C ASP A 26 2.50 -20.27 -9.76
N HIS A 27 2.14 -20.12 -8.49
CA HIS A 27 1.73 -18.85 -7.92
C HIS A 27 2.83 -17.78 -7.88
N ALA A 28 4.11 -18.18 -8.04
CA ALA A 28 5.26 -17.27 -8.08
C ALA A 28 5.57 -16.77 -9.50
N ALA A 29 4.85 -17.25 -10.52
CA ALA A 29 5.02 -16.79 -11.88
C ALA A 29 4.77 -15.27 -11.99
N ALA A 30 5.66 -14.62 -12.73
CA ALA A 30 5.59 -13.20 -13.06
C ALA A 30 5.32 -13.00 -14.56
N ASP A 31 4.61 -11.93 -14.90
CA ASP A 31 4.37 -11.53 -16.29
C ASP A 31 5.58 -10.80 -16.90
N GLU A 32 5.43 -10.25 -18.12
CA GLU A 32 6.51 -9.55 -18.81
C GLU A 32 6.99 -8.28 -18.10
N ALA A 33 6.14 -7.67 -17.26
CA ALA A 33 6.50 -6.53 -16.42
C ALA A 33 7.14 -6.97 -15.08
N GLY A 34 7.26 -8.29 -14.85
CA GLY A 34 7.72 -8.85 -13.60
C GLY A 34 6.68 -8.79 -12.48
N GLU A 35 5.40 -8.67 -12.83
CA GLU A 35 4.30 -8.60 -11.86
C GLU A 35 3.73 -10.00 -11.59
N THR A 36 3.57 -10.33 -10.31
CA THR A 36 2.89 -11.58 -9.92
C THR A 36 1.38 -11.42 -9.96
N ALA A 37 0.64 -12.53 -10.00
CA ALA A 37 -0.82 -12.48 -9.87
C ALA A 37 -1.27 -11.78 -8.58
N LEU A 38 -0.51 -11.89 -7.49
CA LEU A 38 -0.83 -11.20 -6.23
C LEU A 38 -0.73 -9.67 -6.37
N MET A 39 0.30 -9.18 -7.08
CA MET A 39 0.45 -7.75 -7.36
C MET A 39 -0.71 -7.23 -8.23
N LEU A 40 -1.10 -7.97 -9.26
CA LEU A 40 -2.19 -7.60 -10.17
C LEU A 40 -3.54 -7.58 -9.43
N ALA A 41 -3.84 -8.63 -8.66
CA ALA A 41 -5.06 -8.69 -7.86
C ALA A 41 -5.12 -7.56 -6.81
N ALA A 42 -3.98 -7.22 -6.21
CA ALA A 42 -3.88 -6.13 -5.25
C ALA A 42 -4.05 -4.75 -5.89
N HIS A 43 -3.49 -4.56 -7.10
CA HIS A 43 -3.62 -3.32 -7.86
C HIS A 43 -5.07 -2.98 -8.22
N HIS A 44 -5.89 -3.99 -8.51
CA HIS A 44 -7.31 -3.82 -8.84
C HIS A 44 -8.25 -4.01 -7.63
N GLY A 45 -7.70 -4.19 -6.42
CA GLY A 45 -8.51 -4.24 -5.19
C GLY A 45 -9.29 -5.52 -4.99
N HIS A 46 -8.92 -6.61 -5.65
CA HIS A 46 -9.68 -7.86 -5.62
C HIS A 46 -9.34 -8.70 -4.39
N LEU A 47 -9.94 -8.35 -3.24
CA LEU A 47 -9.70 -9.02 -1.95
C LEU A 47 -9.82 -10.55 -2.01
N ALA A 48 -10.86 -11.08 -2.65
CA ALA A 48 -11.06 -12.53 -2.74
C ALA A 48 -9.93 -13.24 -3.51
N ALA A 49 -9.43 -12.62 -4.58
CA ALA A 49 -8.30 -13.13 -5.35
C ALA A 49 -7.00 -13.04 -4.54
N VAL A 50 -6.76 -11.91 -3.85
CA VAL A 50 -5.63 -11.72 -2.93
C VAL A 50 -5.60 -12.81 -1.85
N LEU A 51 -6.72 -13.05 -1.16
CA LEU A 51 -6.82 -14.08 -0.13
C LEU A 51 -6.57 -15.49 -0.69
N THR A 52 -7.07 -15.77 -1.90
CA THR A 52 -6.84 -17.06 -2.57
C THR A 52 -5.36 -17.29 -2.85
N LEU A 53 -4.66 -16.27 -3.37
CA LEU A 53 -3.23 -16.33 -3.69
C LEU A 53 -2.36 -16.43 -2.42
N ILE A 54 -2.69 -15.68 -1.37
CA ILE A 54 -2.03 -15.79 -0.06
C ILE A 54 -2.20 -17.19 0.52
N ALA A 55 -3.42 -17.74 0.47
CA ALA A 55 -3.70 -19.09 0.97
C ALA A 55 -2.94 -20.18 0.21
N ALA A 56 -2.60 -19.91 -1.06
CA ALA A 56 -1.79 -20.80 -1.89
C ALA A 56 -0.27 -20.65 -1.66
N GLY A 57 0.16 -19.75 -0.77
CA GLY A 57 1.59 -19.55 -0.45
C GLY A 57 2.31 -18.54 -1.34
N ALA A 58 1.59 -17.65 -2.05
CA ALA A 58 2.20 -16.56 -2.77
C ALA A 58 3.06 -15.68 -1.84
N ASP A 59 4.28 -15.35 -2.28
CA ASP A 59 5.16 -14.44 -1.53
C ASP A 59 4.59 -13.02 -1.55
N VAL A 60 4.10 -12.57 -0.39
CA VAL A 60 3.50 -11.25 -0.19
C VAL A 60 4.51 -10.10 -0.31
N ASN A 61 5.80 -10.41 -0.18
CA ASN A 61 6.90 -9.46 -0.29
C ASN A 61 7.66 -9.59 -1.62
N ALA A 62 7.18 -10.42 -2.55
CA ALA A 62 7.70 -10.43 -3.91
C ALA A 62 7.67 -9.01 -4.48
N ALA A 63 8.69 -8.68 -5.26
CA ALA A 63 8.87 -7.35 -5.83
C ALA A 63 9.18 -7.44 -7.32
N SER A 64 8.54 -6.60 -8.13
CA SER A 64 8.89 -6.46 -9.55
C SER A 64 10.30 -5.85 -9.71
N PRO A 65 10.88 -5.81 -10.92
CA PRO A 65 12.17 -5.17 -11.17
C PRO A 65 12.26 -3.70 -10.73
N GLN A 66 11.13 -2.98 -10.67
CA GLN A 66 11.05 -1.61 -10.17
C GLN A 66 10.69 -1.53 -8.67
N GLY A 67 10.71 -2.66 -7.97
CA GLY A 67 10.45 -2.77 -6.54
C GLY A 67 8.97 -2.82 -6.16
N TRP A 68 8.04 -2.86 -7.12
CA TRP A 68 6.60 -2.89 -6.81
C TRP A 68 6.23 -4.16 -6.05
N THR A 69 5.65 -4.00 -4.87
CA THR A 69 5.06 -5.07 -4.07
C THR A 69 3.53 -5.03 -4.16
N ALA A 70 2.86 -6.09 -3.71
CA ALA A 70 1.41 -6.11 -3.63
C ALA A 70 0.84 -4.98 -2.75
N VAL A 71 1.51 -4.63 -1.65
CA VAL A 71 1.10 -3.51 -0.79
C VAL A 71 1.27 -2.17 -1.51
N ALA A 72 2.40 -1.96 -2.21
CA ALA A 72 2.60 -0.75 -2.99
C ALA A 72 1.55 -0.60 -4.10
N LYS A 73 1.16 -1.70 -4.75
CA LYS A 73 0.09 -1.72 -5.75
C LYS A 73 -1.28 -1.40 -5.17
N ALA A 74 -1.62 -1.95 -4.00
CA ALA A 74 -2.89 -1.66 -3.32
C ALA A 74 -2.97 -0.23 -2.77
N ALA A 75 -1.83 0.36 -2.42
CA ALA A 75 -1.73 1.74 -1.94
C ALA A 75 -1.69 2.77 -3.09
N TYR A 76 -1.42 2.35 -4.33
CA TYR A 76 -1.42 3.21 -5.49
C TYR A 76 -2.82 3.31 -6.10
N ASN A 77 -3.47 4.45 -5.90
CA ASN A 77 -4.87 4.71 -6.27
C ASN A 77 -5.04 5.36 -7.65
N GLY A 78 -4.15 5.08 -8.61
CA GLY A 78 -4.10 5.79 -9.90
C GLY A 78 -5.38 5.74 -10.75
N GLU A 79 -6.32 4.84 -10.46
CA GLU A 79 -7.51 4.58 -11.29
C GLU A 79 -8.85 4.69 -10.56
N THR A 80 -8.87 4.75 -9.22
CA THR A 80 -10.10 4.72 -8.42
C THR A 80 -10.09 5.80 -7.34
N GLU A 81 -11.25 6.41 -7.09
CA GLU A 81 -11.43 7.44 -6.05
C GLU A 81 -11.25 6.92 -4.61
N ARG A 82 -10.95 5.63 -4.43
CA ARG A 82 -10.77 4.93 -3.16
C ARG A 82 -9.77 3.80 -3.32
N GLY A 83 -8.71 3.78 -2.53
CA GLY A 83 -7.80 2.64 -2.45
C GLY A 83 -8.34 1.53 -1.53
N TYR A 84 -7.57 0.46 -1.48
CA TYR A 84 -8.08 -0.85 -1.08
C TYR A 84 -7.61 -1.23 0.33
N VAL A 85 -8.12 -0.55 1.35
CA VAL A 85 -7.74 -0.78 2.76
C VAL A 85 -7.86 -2.24 3.16
N GLU A 86 -8.93 -2.92 2.75
CA GLU A 86 -9.14 -4.34 3.07
C GLU A 86 -8.04 -5.24 2.46
N VAL A 87 -7.55 -4.89 1.27
CA VAL A 87 -6.44 -5.59 0.61
C VAL A 87 -5.12 -5.31 1.32
N VAL A 88 -4.85 -4.04 1.64
CA VAL A 88 -3.65 -3.65 2.41
C VAL A 88 -3.62 -4.36 3.76
N GLU A 89 -4.76 -4.44 4.45
CA GLU A 89 -4.92 -5.14 5.71
C GLU A 89 -4.67 -6.65 5.56
N ALA A 90 -5.25 -7.29 4.53
CA ALA A 90 -5.03 -8.72 4.28
C ALA A 90 -3.55 -9.04 4.00
N LEU A 91 -2.88 -8.21 3.19
CA LEU A 91 -1.45 -8.34 2.90
C LEU A 91 -0.60 -8.15 4.15
N HIS A 92 -0.91 -7.14 4.97
CA HIS A 92 -0.19 -6.89 6.21
C HIS A 92 -0.34 -8.03 7.22
N LYS A 93 -1.55 -8.58 7.39
CA LYS A 93 -1.80 -9.78 8.21
C LYS A 93 -1.00 -10.99 7.75
N ALA A 94 -0.73 -11.07 6.44
CA ALA A 94 0.12 -12.11 5.85
C ALA A 94 1.64 -11.81 5.94
N GLY A 95 2.04 -10.70 6.57
CA GLY A 95 3.45 -10.35 6.80
C GLY A 95 4.07 -9.46 5.73
N ALA A 96 3.26 -8.75 4.95
CA ALA A 96 3.78 -7.80 3.97
C ALA A 96 4.45 -6.58 4.64
N ASN A 97 5.59 -6.16 4.09
CA ASN A 97 6.34 -4.99 4.53
C ASN A 97 5.66 -3.69 4.03
N LEU A 98 5.14 -2.89 4.97
CA LEU A 98 4.48 -1.60 4.68
C LEU A 98 5.46 -0.50 4.23
N ASP A 99 6.75 -0.66 4.49
CA ASP A 99 7.81 0.30 4.15
C ASP A 99 8.68 -0.17 2.98
N ALA A 100 8.18 -1.15 2.21
CA ALA A 100 8.84 -1.59 0.98
C ALA A 100 9.09 -0.39 0.05
N ARG A 101 10.29 -0.31 -0.52
CA ARG A 101 10.70 0.83 -1.33
C ARG A 101 10.68 0.45 -2.80
N ILE A 102 9.82 1.12 -3.56
CA ILE A 102 9.81 1.03 -5.03
C ILE A 102 10.86 1.99 -5.61
N PHE A 103 10.94 2.07 -6.94
CA PHE A 103 11.83 2.98 -7.66
C PHE A 103 11.84 4.42 -7.08
N PHE A 104 13.03 5.02 -7.03
CA PHE A 104 13.34 6.27 -6.33
C PHE A 104 13.11 6.25 -4.81
N GLY A 105 13.00 5.06 -4.22
CA GLY A 105 12.77 4.92 -2.79
C GLY A 105 11.37 5.35 -2.36
N ILE A 106 10.35 5.28 -3.22
CA ILE A 106 8.97 5.63 -2.83
C ILE A 106 8.35 4.50 -1.98
N THR A 107 7.67 4.87 -0.90
CA THR A 107 6.97 3.92 -0.01
C THR A 107 5.47 3.84 -0.32
N PRO A 108 4.75 2.78 0.12
CA PRO A 108 3.29 2.71 0.04
C PRO A 108 2.58 3.92 0.65
N LEU A 109 3.06 4.44 1.78
CA LEU A 109 2.50 5.65 2.40
C LEU A 109 2.64 6.88 1.50
N MET A 110 3.78 7.03 0.81
CA MET A 110 3.98 8.10 -0.18
C MET A 110 3.06 7.97 -1.39
N LEU A 111 2.82 6.74 -1.88
CA LEU A 111 1.89 6.48 -2.98
C LEU A 111 0.46 6.88 -2.60
N ALA A 112 -0.03 6.40 -1.46
CA ALA A 112 -1.35 6.74 -0.97
C ALA A 112 -1.51 8.24 -0.70
N ALA A 113 -0.48 8.89 -0.14
CA ALA A 113 -0.49 10.32 0.13
C ALA A 113 -0.48 11.17 -1.14
N GLY A 114 0.36 10.81 -2.12
CA GLY A 114 0.40 11.47 -3.43
C GLY A 114 -0.85 11.22 -4.29
N GLY A 115 -1.63 10.21 -3.92
CA GLY A 115 -2.94 9.89 -4.47
C GLY A 115 -4.13 10.54 -3.76
N GLY A 116 -3.93 11.08 -2.56
CA GLY A 116 -5.01 11.67 -1.75
C GLY A 116 -5.88 10.65 -1.02
N ASP A 117 -5.48 9.39 -0.91
CA ASP A 117 -6.27 8.37 -0.22
C ASP A 117 -6.10 8.44 1.30
N ALA A 118 -6.90 9.30 1.92
CA ALA A 118 -6.89 9.48 3.36
C ALA A 118 -7.20 8.18 4.14
N THR A 119 -7.95 7.23 3.56
CA THR A 119 -8.33 6.00 4.26
C THR A 119 -7.16 5.03 4.33
N VAL A 120 -6.44 4.84 3.22
CA VAL A 120 -5.22 4.03 3.19
C VAL A 120 -4.09 4.70 3.98
N VAL A 121 -3.95 6.03 3.90
CA VAL A 121 -2.96 6.79 4.69
C VAL A 121 -3.20 6.60 6.20
N GLU A 122 -4.43 6.82 6.67
CA GLU A 122 -4.81 6.62 8.08
C GLU A 122 -4.48 5.20 8.52
N TRP A 123 -4.86 4.20 7.72
CA TRP A 123 -4.61 2.80 8.04
C TRP A 123 -3.10 2.49 8.11
N LEU A 124 -2.30 2.95 7.14
CA LEU A 124 -0.85 2.71 7.11
C LEU A 124 -0.14 3.33 8.32
N ILE A 125 -0.49 4.57 8.67
CA ILE A 125 0.05 5.26 9.86
C ILE A 125 -0.26 4.46 11.12
N ASN A 126 -1.54 4.07 11.29
CA ASN A 126 -1.99 3.36 12.48
C ASN A 126 -1.40 1.94 12.60
N ASN A 127 -0.90 1.37 11.50
CA ASN A 127 -0.24 0.07 11.45
C ASN A 127 1.30 0.16 11.36
N GLY A 128 1.85 1.36 11.59
CA GLY A 128 3.28 1.54 11.84
C GLY A 128 4.15 1.74 10.61
N ALA A 129 3.58 2.19 9.48
CA ALA A 129 4.39 2.69 8.37
C ALA A 129 5.25 3.89 8.80
N ASP A 130 6.44 4.01 8.23
CA ASP A 130 7.37 5.12 8.52
C ASP A 130 6.88 6.42 7.89
N VAL A 131 6.25 7.24 8.73
CA VAL A 131 5.70 8.57 8.37
C VAL A 131 6.79 9.54 7.90
N LEU A 132 8.01 9.41 8.42
CA LEU A 132 9.11 10.34 8.16
C LEU A 132 10.04 9.84 7.05
N ALA A 133 9.75 8.69 6.45
CA ALA A 133 10.49 8.21 5.31
C ALA A 133 10.55 9.30 4.22
N ALA A 134 11.74 9.51 3.69
CA ALA A 134 11.99 10.39 2.55
C ALA A 134 12.50 9.56 1.38
N ASN A 135 12.02 9.84 0.17
CA ASN A 135 12.48 9.18 -1.05
C ASN A 135 13.88 9.70 -1.46
N GLU A 136 14.45 9.21 -2.56
CA GLU A 136 15.79 9.63 -3.03
C GLU A 136 15.88 11.13 -3.34
N GLY A 137 14.76 11.77 -3.66
CA GLY A 137 14.64 13.22 -3.84
C GLY A 137 14.38 14.00 -2.55
N GLY A 138 14.46 13.36 -1.39
CA GLY A 138 14.19 13.99 -0.08
C GLY A 138 12.71 14.29 0.18
N ARG A 139 11.79 13.76 -0.64
CA ARG A 139 10.35 14.04 -0.49
C ARG A 139 9.70 13.06 0.47
N THR A 140 8.92 13.57 1.42
CA THR A 140 8.09 12.78 2.34
C THR A 140 6.66 12.62 1.82
N ALA A 141 5.88 11.73 2.44
CA ALA A 141 4.46 11.57 2.13
C ALA A 141 3.68 12.89 2.26
N ARG A 142 3.97 13.71 3.28
CA ARG A 142 3.26 14.99 3.48
C ARG A 142 3.59 16.00 2.39
N MET A 143 4.85 16.04 1.93
CA MET A 143 5.23 16.88 0.79
C MET A 143 4.47 16.50 -0.48
N MET A 144 4.28 15.20 -0.73
CA MET A 144 3.51 14.73 -1.90
C MET A 144 2.02 15.09 -1.80
N ALA A 145 1.43 15.03 -0.60
CA ALA A 145 0.06 15.47 -0.37
C ALA A 145 -0.12 17.00 -0.52
N ASN A 146 0.88 17.78 -0.07
CA ASN A 146 0.90 19.23 -0.19
C ASN A 146 0.88 19.70 -1.65
N ASP A 147 1.62 19.05 -2.55
CA ASP A 147 1.67 19.42 -3.97
C ASP A 147 0.29 19.46 -4.64
N ARG A 148 -0.65 18.63 -4.16
CA ARG A 148 -2.00 18.50 -4.69
C ARG A 148 -3.09 19.01 -3.74
N PHE A 149 -2.70 19.59 -2.61
CA PHE A 149 -3.60 20.13 -1.59
C PHE A 149 -4.61 19.11 -1.06
N TYR A 150 -4.20 17.85 -0.85
CA TYR A 150 -5.05 16.82 -0.24
C TYR A 150 -5.19 17.06 1.28
N VAL A 151 -6.06 18.00 1.66
CA VAL A 151 -6.19 18.52 3.03
C VAL A 151 -6.39 17.41 4.07
N ASP A 152 -7.20 16.40 3.79
CA ASP A 152 -7.43 15.26 4.69
C ASP A 152 -6.13 14.51 5.01
N VAL A 153 -5.37 14.18 3.96
CA VAL A 153 -4.08 13.49 4.06
C VAL A 153 -3.05 14.36 4.76
N ILE A 154 -3.02 15.66 4.44
CA ILE A 154 -2.10 16.62 5.06
C ILE A 154 -2.37 16.68 6.57
N ASN A 155 -3.63 16.73 6.99
CA ASN A 155 -4.01 16.77 8.40
C ASN A 155 -3.60 15.47 9.13
N LEU A 156 -3.84 14.30 8.52
CA LEU A 156 -3.41 13.01 9.07
C LEU A 156 -1.90 12.96 9.27
N LEU A 157 -1.13 13.33 8.25
CA LEU A 157 0.33 13.28 8.31
C LEU A 157 0.90 14.32 9.28
N THR A 158 0.32 15.52 9.34
CA THR A 158 0.72 16.56 10.29
C THR A 158 0.49 16.10 11.73
N GLU A 159 -0.65 15.48 12.01
CA GLU A 159 -0.95 14.95 13.34
C GLU A 159 0.01 13.79 13.70
N ALA A 160 0.31 12.90 12.76
CA ALA A 160 1.29 11.83 12.97
C ALA A 160 2.70 12.38 13.24
N GLU A 161 3.15 13.36 12.46
CA GLU A 161 4.43 14.06 12.64
C GLU A 161 4.52 14.75 14.01
N ARG A 162 3.43 15.41 14.44
CA ARG A 162 3.33 16.02 15.77
C ARG A 162 3.48 15.00 16.89
N GLN A 163 2.84 13.84 16.78
CA GLN A 163 2.97 12.75 17.76
C GLN A 163 4.37 12.14 17.79
N LEU A 164 5.10 12.19 16.67
CA LEU A 164 6.50 11.82 16.57
C LEU A 164 7.46 12.91 17.09
N GLY A 165 6.95 14.08 17.48
CA GLY A 165 7.76 15.19 18.00
C GLY A 165 8.47 16.02 16.93
N VAL A 166 8.00 15.95 15.67
CA VAL A 166 8.49 16.82 14.59
C VAL A 166 7.85 18.20 14.75
N THR A 167 8.67 19.24 14.76
CA THR A 167 8.20 20.64 14.81
C THR A 167 7.89 21.16 13.40
N GLU A 168 7.10 22.23 13.28
CA GLU A 168 6.76 22.85 11.98
C GLU A 168 8.00 23.29 11.18
N GLU A 169 9.13 23.52 11.86
CA GLU A 169 10.42 23.89 11.25
C GLU A 169 11.19 22.67 10.69
N GLY A 170 10.65 21.45 10.79
CA GLY A 170 11.30 20.23 10.31
C GLY A 170 12.46 19.76 11.20
N THR A 171 12.68 20.39 12.35
CA THR A 171 13.67 19.93 13.33
C THR A 171 13.05 18.86 14.22
N CYS A 172 13.68 17.70 14.26
CA CYS A 172 13.28 16.58 15.11
C CYS A 172 13.84 16.84 16.52
N SER A 173 12.97 16.97 17.53
CA SER A 173 13.42 16.93 18.93
C SER A 173 14.10 15.58 19.14
N SER A 174 15.36 15.60 19.58
CA SER A 174 16.38 14.54 19.47
C SER A 174 16.14 13.27 20.31
N THR A 175 14.89 12.90 20.51
CA THR A 175 14.50 11.57 21.00
C THR A 175 13.78 10.86 19.86
N LYS A 176 14.39 9.84 19.26
CA LYS A 176 13.68 8.78 18.54
C LYS A 176 12.65 8.20 19.52
N SER A 177 11.48 8.82 19.57
CA SER A 177 10.42 8.42 20.48
C SER A 177 9.90 7.09 19.96
N VAL A 178 9.73 6.12 20.85
CA VAL A 178 9.19 4.77 20.58
C VAL A 178 7.68 4.84 20.27
N VAL A 179 7.17 6.03 19.94
CA VAL A 179 5.76 6.33 19.75
C VAL A 179 5.35 5.90 18.36
N LYS A 180 4.45 4.93 18.29
CA LYS A 180 3.70 4.64 17.07
C LYS A 180 2.59 5.68 16.95
N PRO A 181 2.59 6.52 15.91
CA PRO A 181 1.53 7.50 15.75
C PRO A 181 0.17 6.80 15.57
N GLN A 182 -0.88 7.43 16.05
CA GLN A 182 -2.27 7.01 15.89
C GLN A 182 -3.09 8.21 15.47
N VAL A 183 -3.68 8.15 14.28
CA VAL A 183 -4.43 9.23 13.65
C VAL A 183 -5.82 8.75 13.29
N VAL A 184 -6.77 9.69 13.21
CA VAL A 184 -8.14 9.41 12.80
C VAL A 184 -8.52 10.41 11.73
N ASN A 185 -9.11 9.95 10.64
CA ASN A 185 -9.64 10.85 9.62
C ASN A 185 -10.98 11.44 10.10
N LEU A 186 -10.91 12.65 10.64
CA LEU A 186 -12.07 13.38 11.17
C LEU A 186 -13.00 13.93 10.07
N MET A 187 -12.60 13.85 8.79
CA MET A 187 -13.38 14.34 7.65
C MET A 187 -14.20 13.23 6.95
N LYS A 188 -14.19 11.99 7.48
CA LYS A 188 -15.10 10.94 6.98
C LYS A 188 -16.55 11.38 7.17
N PRO A 189 -17.42 11.29 6.14
CA PRO A 189 -18.85 11.51 6.35
C PRO A 189 -19.34 10.47 7.36
N THR A 190 -19.82 10.94 8.51
CA THR A 190 -20.48 10.09 9.49
C THR A 190 -21.67 9.43 8.80
N SER A 191 -21.59 8.12 8.57
CA SER A 191 -22.77 7.35 8.18
C SER A 191 -23.75 7.43 9.34
N HIS A 192 -24.81 8.22 9.18
CA HIS A 192 -25.97 8.27 10.06
C HIS A 192 -26.95 7.16 9.71
#